data_AF-A0A2G5LA19-F1
#
_entry.id   AF-A0A2G5LA19-F1
#
_cell.length_a   1.000
_cell.length_b   1.000
_cell.length_c   1.000
_cell.angle_alpha   90.00
_cell.angle_beta   90.00
_cell.angle_gamma   90.00
#
_symmetry.space_group_name_H-M   'P 1'
#
loop_
_entity.id
_entity.type
_entity.pdbx_description
1 polymer ?
#
loop_
_entity_poly.entity_id
_entity_poly.type
_entity_poly.pdbx_seq_one_letter_code
_entity_poly.pdbx_strand_id
1 'polypeptide(L)'
;MKNLKVTTVILVMSFIGLTAISCKDAKKENTNEEGSQMEASHDNSDGHHDKEAMHDNSDGHHDEDSDSSTDHTRDIEANTQKNTATTPIIDAYIQIKNALTTDNKNEAAKGGTALVAAFSKFDMSNLTGETHKEYMEILESAKEHAEHIVKSPIDHQREHFEVLSTDINDLVALLGTEKTLYQDSCPMANNGKGAIWLSEVEEIKNPYMGIKMPTCGTIQKQIN
;
A
#
# COMPACT_ATOMS: atom_id res chain seq x y z
N MET A 1 29.75 29.13 -31.11
CA MET A 1 28.68 29.69 -31.97
C MET A 1 28.47 28.81 -33.19
N LYS A 2 27.53 27.85 -33.10
CA LYS A 2 26.94 27.17 -34.27
C LYS A 2 25.46 26.98 -33.94
N ASN A 3 24.62 27.57 -34.77
CA ASN A 3 23.19 27.76 -34.54
C ASN A 3 22.44 26.45 -34.81
N LEU A 4 21.81 25.88 -33.78
CA LEU A 4 20.89 24.76 -33.93
C LEU A 4 19.50 25.31 -34.21
N LYS A 5 19.00 25.04 -35.42
CA LYS A 5 17.66 25.46 -35.87
C LYS A 5 16.61 24.59 -35.18
N VAL A 6 15.81 25.22 -34.32
CA VAL A 6 14.63 24.63 -33.67
C VAL A 6 13.48 24.66 -34.68
N THR A 7 13.07 23.49 -35.16
CA THR A 7 11.90 23.35 -36.04
C THR A 7 10.69 23.02 -35.18
N THR A 8 9.91 24.04 -34.87
CA THR A 8 8.61 23.98 -34.19
C THR A 8 7.59 23.28 -35.09
N VAL A 9 7.13 22.07 -34.71
CA VAL A 9 5.97 21.42 -35.33
C VAL A 9 4.77 21.67 -34.41
N ILE A 10 3.95 22.65 -34.79
CA ILE A 10 2.63 22.90 -34.23
C ILE A 10 1.65 22.00 -34.96
N LEU A 11 1.05 21.01 -34.27
CA LEU A 11 -0.05 20.21 -34.77
C LEU A 11 -1.28 20.50 -33.90
N VAL A 12 -2.20 21.26 -34.49
CA VAL A 12 -3.40 21.83 -33.89
C VAL A 12 -4.59 20.89 -34.12
N MET A 13 -5.32 20.64 -33.03
CA MET A 13 -6.76 20.34 -32.90
C MET A 13 -7.35 19.16 -33.66
N SER A 14 -8.02 18.27 -32.92
CA SER A 14 -9.43 17.95 -33.16
C SER A 14 -10.08 17.39 -31.90
N PHE A 15 -10.89 18.21 -31.24
CA PHE A 15 -11.90 17.78 -30.26
C PHE A 15 -13.00 17.02 -31.03
N ILE A 16 -13.16 15.72 -30.74
CA ILE A 16 -14.34 14.97 -31.15
C ILE A 16 -15.22 14.82 -29.92
N GLY A 17 -16.44 15.34 -30.05
CA GLY A 17 -17.34 15.70 -28.96
C GLY A 17 -18.08 14.54 -28.29
N LEU A 18 -18.75 14.94 -27.20
CA LEU A 18 -19.71 14.13 -26.46
C LEU A 18 -20.88 13.67 -27.35
N THR A 19 -21.23 12.41 -27.23
CA THR A 19 -22.61 11.95 -27.43
C THR A 19 -23.14 11.40 -26.12
N ALA A 20 -24.06 12.16 -25.51
CA ALA A 20 -24.95 11.68 -24.47
C ALA A 20 -26.14 10.91 -25.08
N ILE A 21 -26.85 10.21 -24.18
CA ILE A 21 -28.23 9.68 -24.27
C ILE A 21 -28.33 8.18 -24.58
N SER A 22 -28.81 7.41 -23.58
CA SER A 22 -30.13 6.75 -23.67
C SER A 22 -30.54 6.14 -22.33
N CYS A 23 -31.47 6.80 -21.63
CA CYS A 23 -32.37 6.12 -20.69
C CYS A 23 -33.44 5.36 -21.47
N LYS A 24 -33.78 4.15 -21.03
CA LYS A 24 -35.08 3.53 -21.35
C LYS A 24 -35.58 2.75 -20.14
N ASP A 25 -36.62 3.28 -19.52
CA ASP A 25 -37.50 2.58 -18.59
C ASP A 25 -38.36 1.53 -19.33
N ALA A 26 -38.63 0.41 -18.66
CA ALA A 26 -39.87 -0.33 -18.82
C ALA A 26 -40.20 -1.14 -17.55
N LYS A 27 -41.21 -0.60 -16.86
CA LYS A 27 -41.98 -1.04 -15.69
C LYS A 27 -42.68 -2.40 -15.88
N LYS A 28 -42.85 -3.13 -14.77
CA LYS A 28 -44.05 -3.92 -14.35
C LYS A 28 -43.77 -4.42 -12.92
N GLU A 29 -44.24 -3.80 -11.84
CA GLU A 29 -45.61 -3.75 -11.26
C GLU A 29 -46.26 -5.12 -10.98
N ASN A 30 -46.49 -5.38 -9.69
CA ASN A 30 -47.72 -5.88 -9.04
C ASN A 30 -47.41 -5.94 -7.51
N THR A 31 -47.82 -4.97 -6.69
CA THR A 31 -49.08 -4.87 -5.92
C THR A 31 -49.39 -6.09 -5.03
N ASN A 32 -49.43 -5.86 -3.71
CA ASN A 32 -50.67 -5.93 -2.94
C ASN A 32 -50.51 -5.23 -1.57
N GLU A 33 -51.48 -4.36 -1.28
CA GLU A 33 -51.86 -3.79 0.01
C GLU A 33 -52.31 -4.94 0.96
N GLU A 34 -52.48 -4.81 2.28
CA GLU A 34 -53.31 -3.84 3.01
C GLU A 34 -53.29 -4.21 4.52
N GLY A 35 -53.62 -3.26 5.41
CA GLY A 35 -54.15 -3.51 6.77
C GLY A 35 -53.15 -3.42 7.94
N SER A 36 -53.08 -2.32 8.70
CA SER A 36 -53.88 -2.01 9.92
C SER A 36 -53.56 -2.95 11.09
N GLN A 37 -53.41 -2.55 12.35
CA GLN A 37 -53.72 -1.34 13.11
C GLN A 37 -53.04 -1.47 14.49
N MET A 38 -53.17 -0.42 15.31
CA MET A 38 -52.47 -0.13 16.56
C MET A 38 -53.23 -0.68 17.79
N GLU A 39 -52.76 -0.30 19.00
CA GLU A 39 -53.29 -0.52 20.37
C GLU A 39 -52.72 -1.77 21.11
N ALA A 40 -52.58 -1.82 22.44
CA ALA A 40 -52.04 -0.96 23.49
C ALA A 40 -52.17 -1.74 24.82
N SER A 41 -51.19 -1.57 25.72
CA SER A 41 -51.29 -1.52 27.20
C SER A 41 -51.42 -2.77 28.11
N HIS A 42 -50.82 -2.60 29.30
CA HIS A 42 -50.97 -3.28 30.62
C HIS A 42 -50.24 -4.63 30.86
N ASP A 43 -49.75 -5.01 32.05
CA ASP A 43 -49.39 -4.37 33.33
C ASP A 43 -48.70 -5.45 34.21
N ASN A 44 -47.77 -5.03 35.08
CA ASN A 44 -47.30 -5.55 36.39
C ASN A 44 -46.93 -7.01 36.77
N SER A 45 -45.85 -7.03 37.57
CA SER A 45 -45.50 -7.81 38.80
C SER A 45 -45.18 -9.31 38.83
N ASP A 46 -43.97 -9.53 39.37
CA ASP A 46 -43.54 -10.43 40.45
C ASP A 46 -43.68 -11.95 40.35
N GLY A 47 -42.53 -12.60 40.57
CA GLY A 47 -42.44 -14.04 40.84
C GLY A 47 -41.00 -14.51 40.95
N HIS A 48 -40.41 -14.32 42.14
CA HIS A 48 -39.20 -15.02 42.60
C HIS A 48 -39.26 -16.52 42.29
N HIS A 49 -38.17 -17.10 41.80
CA HIS A 49 -37.72 -18.42 42.25
C HIS A 49 -36.21 -18.55 42.07
N ASP A 50 -35.54 -18.56 43.21
CA ASP A 50 -34.13 -18.87 43.40
C ASP A 50 -33.80 -20.28 42.91
N LYS A 51 -32.77 -20.39 42.06
CA LYS A 51 -31.91 -21.56 41.99
C LYS A 51 -30.47 -21.12 41.78
N GLU A 52 -29.79 -21.00 42.91
CA GLU A 52 -28.34 -21.04 43.07
C GLU A 52 -27.77 -22.27 42.35
N ALA A 53 -27.01 -22.01 41.28
CA ALA A 53 -25.98 -22.90 40.75
C ALA A 53 -25.00 -22.03 39.95
N MET A 54 -24.19 -21.22 40.65
CA MET A 54 -23.06 -20.55 40.00
C MET A 54 -21.85 -21.48 40.01
N HIS A 55 -21.61 -22.05 38.84
CA HIS A 55 -20.32 -22.60 38.44
C HIS A 55 -19.31 -21.47 38.31
N ASP A 56 -18.16 -21.69 38.94
CA ASP A 56 -16.90 -21.01 38.70
C ASP A 56 -16.51 -21.15 37.22
N ASN A 57 -16.36 -20.03 36.52
CA ASN A 57 -15.59 -19.94 35.28
C ASN A 57 -14.97 -18.54 35.20
N SER A 58 -13.68 -18.52 35.47
CA SER A 58 -12.74 -17.47 35.14
C SER A 58 -12.80 -17.16 33.64
N ASP A 59 -13.46 -16.06 33.25
CA ASP A 59 -13.41 -15.52 31.91
C ASP A 59 -12.02 -14.93 31.62
N GLY A 60 -11.14 -15.76 31.05
CA GLY A 60 -9.98 -15.30 30.34
C GLY A 60 -10.42 -14.69 29.01
N HIS A 61 -10.58 -13.36 28.99
CA HIS A 61 -10.62 -12.61 27.73
C HIS A 61 -9.24 -12.73 27.07
N HIS A 62 -9.16 -13.56 26.05
CA HIS A 62 -8.11 -13.49 25.04
C HIS A 62 -8.59 -12.50 23.98
N ASP A 63 -8.23 -11.24 24.18
CA ASP A 63 -8.14 -10.29 23.08
C ASP A 63 -6.95 -10.75 22.22
N GLU A 64 -7.23 -11.40 21.08
CA GLU A 64 -6.26 -11.56 20.01
C GLU A 64 -6.11 -10.20 19.31
N ASP A 65 -5.41 -9.29 19.97
CA ASP A 65 -4.71 -8.22 19.28
C ASP A 65 -3.65 -8.88 18.40
N SER A 66 -3.96 -9.01 17.11
CA SER A 66 -2.98 -9.25 16.06
C SER A 66 -2.10 -8.01 15.92
N ASP A 67 -1.26 -7.79 16.93
CA ASP A 67 -0.13 -6.87 16.87
C ASP A 67 0.98 -7.56 16.06
N SER A 68 0.78 -7.61 14.74
CA SER A 68 1.85 -7.91 13.78
C SER A 68 2.67 -6.65 13.51
N SER A 69 3.08 -5.96 14.57
CA SER A 69 4.14 -4.95 14.51
C SER A 69 5.42 -5.58 15.02
N THR A 70 5.83 -6.70 14.43
CA THR A 70 7.21 -7.13 14.58
C THR A 70 8.08 -6.09 13.89
N ASP A 71 8.72 -5.26 14.71
CA ASP A 71 9.89 -4.46 14.34
C ASP A 71 11.01 -5.41 13.90
N HIS A 72 10.89 -5.90 12.67
CA HIS A 72 11.93 -6.67 11.97
C HIS A 72 12.86 -5.68 11.28
N THR A 73 13.58 -4.88 12.08
CA THR A 73 14.74 -4.18 11.55
C THR A 73 15.80 -5.23 11.23
N ARG A 74 15.96 -5.58 9.95
CA ARG A 74 17.00 -6.51 9.49
C ARG A 74 18.33 -5.75 9.39
N ASP A 75 19.39 -6.31 9.97
CA ASP A 75 20.74 -5.71 9.89
C ASP A 75 21.48 -6.28 8.67
N ILE A 76 21.23 -5.67 7.51
CA ILE A 76 21.83 -6.07 6.23
C ILE A 76 22.93 -5.08 5.85
N GLU A 77 24.17 -5.57 5.74
CA GLU A 77 25.27 -4.77 5.20
C GLU A 77 25.01 -4.37 3.74
N ALA A 78 25.17 -3.08 3.44
CA ALA A 78 24.86 -2.56 2.11
C ALA A 78 25.82 -3.09 1.02
N ASN A 79 25.24 -3.83 0.07
CA ASN A 79 25.90 -4.29 -1.14
C ASN A 79 26.02 -3.16 -2.16
N THR A 80 27.26 -2.84 -2.55
CA THR A 80 27.57 -1.78 -3.53
C THR A 80 27.72 -2.31 -4.97
N GLN A 81 27.46 -3.60 -5.19
CA GLN A 81 27.51 -4.17 -6.53
C GLN A 81 26.28 -3.77 -7.35
N LYS A 82 26.52 -3.49 -8.63
CA LYS A 82 25.42 -3.24 -9.56
C LYS A 82 24.71 -4.55 -9.88
N ASN A 83 23.39 -4.56 -9.70
CA ASN A 83 22.56 -5.69 -10.03
C ASN A 83 21.35 -5.22 -10.85
N THR A 84 21.28 -5.69 -12.10
CA THR A 84 20.20 -5.33 -13.01
C THR A 84 18.95 -6.21 -12.81
N ALA A 85 19.10 -7.35 -12.13
CA ALA A 85 17.99 -8.27 -11.87
C ALA A 85 16.97 -7.69 -10.88
N THR A 86 17.37 -6.73 -10.04
CA THR A 86 16.48 -6.04 -9.09
C THR A 86 15.68 -4.89 -9.72
N THR A 87 16.05 -4.44 -10.92
CA THR A 87 15.42 -3.30 -11.61
C THR A 87 13.89 -3.43 -11.75
N PRO A 88 13.32 -4.57 -12.20
CA PRO A 88 11.86 -4.70 -12.33
C PRO A 88 11.11 -4.59 -11.00
N ILE A 89 11.70 -5.08 -9.91
CA ILE A 89 11.14 -4.99 -8.56
C ILE A 89 11.15 -3.52 -8.11
N ILE A 90 12.29 -2.85 -8.26
CA ILE A 90 12.46 -1.44 -7.87
C ILE A 90 11.54 -0.53 -8.69
N ASP A 91 11.40 -0.73 -9.99
CA ASP A 91 10.52 0.09 -10.83
C ASP A 91 9.05 -0.05 -10.43
N ALA A 92 8.60 -1.26 -10.09
CA ALA A 92 7.25 -1.48 -9.60
C ALA A 92 7.04 -0.82 -8.22
N TYR A 93 8.01 -0.91 -7.31
CA TYR A 93 7.99 -0.17 -6.04
C TYR A 93 7.90 1.35 -6.25
N ILE A 94 8.71 1.91 -7.17
CA ILE A 94 8.70 3.35 -7.49
C ILE A 94 7.35 3.78 -8.09
N GLN A 95 6.69 2.92 -8.87
CA GLN A 95 5.32 3.17 -9.34
C GLN A 95 4.34 3.32 -8.17
N ILE A 96 4.39 2.44 -7.16
CA ILE A 96 3.57 2.54 -5.95
C ILE A 96 3.89 3.86 -5.23
N LYS A 97 5.18 4.11 -4.94
CA LYS A 97 5.66 5.31 -4.26
C LYS A 97 5.12 6.58 -4.92
N ASN A 98 5.34 6.73 -6.23
CA ASN A 98 4.93 7.91 -6.98
C ASN A 98 3.41 8.09 -7.04
N ALA A 99 2.65 7.01 -7.15
CA ALA A 99 1.19 7.07 -7.07
C ALA A 99 0.72 7.62 -5.71
N LEU A 100 1.32 7.17 -4.61
CA LEU A 100 0.98 7.64 -3.26
C LEU A 100 1.36 9.11 -3.00
N THR A 101 2.36 9.65 -3.69
CA THR A 101 2.68 11.10 -3.60
C THR A 101 1.58 12.00 -4.17
N THR A 102 0.72 11.45 -5.04
CA THR A 102 -0.37 12.18 -5.73
C THR A 102 -1.76 11.70 -5.33
N ASP A 103 -1.85 10.97 -4.20
CA ASP A 103 -3.10 10.39 -3.68
C ASP A 103 -3.83 9.45 -4.66
N ASN A 104 -3.09 8.81 -5.57
CA ASN A 104 -3.68 7.98 -6.63
C ASN A 104 -3.76 6.50 -6.23
N LYS A 105 -4.82 6.12 -5.50
CA LYS A 105 -5.00 4.74 -5.03
C LYS A 105 -4.99 3.67 -6.12
N ASN A 106 -5.53 3.99 -7.30
CA ASN A 106 -5.68 3.02 -8.38
C ASN A 106 -4.34 2.76 -9.06
N GLU A 107 -3.50 3.79 -9.19
CA GLU A 107 -2.16 3.63 -9.74
C GLU A 107 -1.23 2.92 -8.74
N ALA A 108 -1.40 3.17 -7.44
CA ALA A 108 -0.70 2.41 -6.40
C ALA A 108 -1.05 0.91 -6.47
N ALA A 109 -2.32 0.57 -6.68
CA ALA A 109 -2.76 -0.82 -6.87
C ALA A 109 -2.16 -1.47 -8.13
N LYS A 110 -2.00 -0.72 -9.23
CA LYS A 110 -1.30 -1.24 -10.42
C LYS A 110 0.17 -1.51 -10.14
N GLY A 111 0.85 -0.61 -9.43
CA GLY A 111 2.22 -0.82 -8.96
C GLY A 111 2.35 -2.07 -8.08
N GLY A 112 1.43 -2.28 -7.14
CA GLY A 112 1.38 -3.49 -6.30
C GLY A 112 1.24 -4.77 -7.14
N THR A 113 0.36 -4.76 -8.14
CA THR A 113 0.20 -5.89 -9.08
C THR A 113 1.49 -6.15 -9.87
N ALA A 114 2.14 -5.08 -10.37
CA ALA A 114 3.40 -5.18 -11.08
C ALA A 114 4.53 -5.74 -10.19
N LEU A 115 4.55 -5.35 -8.91
CA LEU A 115 5.56 -5.78 -7.95
C LEU A 115 5.45 -7.27 -7.63
N VAL A 116 4.24 -7.78 -7.38
CA VAL A 116 3.99 -9.22 -7.20
C VAL A 116 4.45 -10.02 -8.43
N ALA A 117 4.18 -9.50 -9.63
CA ALA A 117 4.61 -10.12 -10.88
C ALA A 117 6.14 -10.07 -11.08
N ALA A 118 6.80 -8.99 -10.65
CA ALA A 118 8.25 -8.85 -10.71
C ALA A 118 8.95 -9.86 -9.80
N PHE A 119 8.51 -9.98 -8.55
CA PHE A 119 9.00 -10.99 -7.61
C PHE A 119 8.83 -12.41 -8.14
N SER A 120 7.67 -12.72 -8.74
CA SER A 120 7.40 -14.05 -9.30
C SER A 120 8.31 -14.42 -10.49
N LYS A 121 8.95 -13.43 -11.11
CA LYS A 121 9.86 -13.61 -12.26
C LYS A 121 11.33 -13.50 -11.88
N PHE A 122 11.64 -13.13 -10.63
CA PHE A 122 13.01 -12.98 -10.19
C PHE A 122 13.71 -14.34 -10.15
N ASP A 123 14.87 -14.43 -10.79
CA ASP A 123 15.65 -15.66 -10.85
C ASP A 123 16.50 -15.81 -9.59
N MET A 124 16.05 -16.69 -8.70
CA MET A 124 16.72 -16.99 -7.43
C MET A 124 17.89 -17.99 -7.59
N SER A 125 18.17 -18.51 -8.79
CA SER A 125 19.15 -19.59 -8.98
C SER A 125 20.57 -19.26 -8.54
N ASN A 126 20.92 -17.96 -8.50
CA ASN A 126 22.22 -17.48 -8.06
C ASN A 126 22.26 -17.08 -6.57
N LEU A 127 21.14 -17.16 -5.85
CA LEU A 127 21.11 -16.89 -4.41
C LEU A 127 21.45 -18.17 -3.66
N THR A 128 22.38 -18.08 -2.71
CA THR A 128 22.82 -19.25 -1.93
C THR A 128 22.99 -18.90 -0.46
N GLY A 129 22.93 -19.91 0.42
CA GLY A 129 23.17 -19.75 1.86
C GLY A 129 22.28 -18.68 2.49
N GLU A 130 22.90 -17.82 3.32
CA GLU A 130 22.18 -16.78 4.06
C GLU A 130 21.50 -15.77 3.13
N THR A 131 22.11 -15.40 2.00
CA THR A 131 21.49 -14.47 1.04
C THR A 131 20.18 -14.99 0.48
N HIS A 132 20.08 -16.30 0.23
CA HIS A 132 18.83 -16.91 -0.23
C HIS A 132 17.76 -16.88 0.88
N LYS A 133 18.15 -17.21 2.12
CA LYS A 133 17.24 -17.17 3.27
C LYS A 133 16.69 -15.77 3.50
N GLU A 134 17.57 -14.78 3.56
CA GLU A 134 17.20 -13.37 3.76
C GLU A 134 16.29 -12.85 2.64
N TYR A 135 16.61 -13.18 1.39
CA TYR A 135 15.76 -12.82 0.25
C TYR A 135 14.36 -13.44 0.36
N MET A 136 14.23 -14.68 0.85
CA MET A 136 12.94 -15.33 1.01
C MET A 136 12.07 -14.65 2.07
N GLU A 137 12.67 -14.22 3.19
CA GLU A 137 11.97 -13.46 4.24
C GLU A 137 11.50 -12.09 3.72
N ILE A 138 12.36 -11.38 2.96
CA ILE A 138 11.99 -10.14 2.28
C ILE A 138 10.86 -10.37 1.27
N LEU A 139 10.98 -11.42 0.45
CA LEU A 139 10.00 -11.76 -0.60
C LEU A 139 8.62 -12.03 0.00
N GLU A 140 8.55 -12.80 1.08
CA GLU A 140 7.29 -13.14 1.74
C GLU A 140 6.57 -11.89 2.22
N SER A 141 7.24 -11.08 3.03
CA SER A 141 6.72 -9.80 3.56
C SER A 141 6.35 -8.82 2.45
N ALA A 142 7.28 -8.55 1.52
CA ALA A 142 7.06 -7.56 0.45
C ALA A 142 5.89 -7.95 -0.45
N LYS A 143 5.74 -9.25 -0.74
CA LYS A 143 4.64 -9.74 -1.57
C LYS A 143 3.30 -9.61 -0.85
N GLU A 144 3.22 -9.97 0.44
CA GLU A 144 2.03 -9.78 1.25
C GLU A 144 1.59 -8.31 1.25
N HIS A 145 2.50 -7.39 1.60
CA HIS A 145 2.19 -5.96 1.62
C HIS A 145 1.79 -5.42 0.25
N ALA A 146 2.44 -5.87 -0.83
CA ALA A 146 2.03 -5.52 -2.19
C ALA A 146 0.61 -6.01 -2.53
N GLU A 147 0.24 -7.22 -2.15
CA GLU A 147 -1.11 -7.78 -2.36
C GLU A 147 -2.18 -7.03 -1.56
N HIS A 148 -1.86 -6.55 -0.36
CA HIS A 148 -2.76 -5.69 0.41
C HIS A 148 -2.91 -4.30 -0.21
N ILE A 149 -1.83 -3.67 -0.70
CA ILE A 149 -1.89 -2.39 -1.41
C ILE A 149 -2.86 -2.45 -2.61
N VAL A 150 -2.90 -3.58 -3.33
CA VAL A 150 -3.81 -3.78 -4.47
C VAL A 150 -5.28 -3.65 -4.08
N LYS A 151 -5.65 -4.08 -2.87
CA LYS A 151 -7.05 -4.25 -2.44
C LYS A 151 -7.54 -3.13 -1.52
N SER A 152 -6.62 -2.38 -0.93
CA SER A 152 -6.89 -1.46 0.17
C SER A 152 -7.31 -0.04 -0.26
N PRO A 153 -8.07 0.68 0.58
CA PRO A 153 -8.21 2.13 0.45
C PRO A 153 -6.89 2.84 0.75
N ILE A 154 -6.79 4.13 0.39
CA ILE A 154 -5.49 4.81 0.33
C ILE A 154 -4.76 4.92 1.67
N ASP A 155 -5.48 5.09 2.77
CA ASP A 155 -4.85 5.19 4.09
C ASP A 155 -4.18 3.85 4.45
N HIS A 156 -4.88 2.73 4.27
CA HIS A 156 -4.30 1.39 4.44
C HIS A 156 -3.20 1.07 3.40
N GLN A 157 -3.29 1.60 2.16
CA GLN A 157 -2.19 1.46 1.20
C GLN A 157 -0.89 2.09 1.74
N ARG A 158 -0.98 3.21 2.46
CA ARG A 158 0.19 3.89 3.06
C ARG A 158 0.76 3.09 4.22
N GLU A 159 -0.09 2.47 5.04
CA GLU A 159 0.34 1.56 6.13
C GLU A 159 1.12 0.37 5.56
N HIS A 160 0.59 -0.31 4.53
CA HIS A 160 1.34 -1.41 3.90
C HIS A 160 2.58 -0.91 3.13
N PHE A 161 2.55 0.29 2.56
CA PHE A 161 3.70 0.88 1.87
C PHE A 161 4.85 1.20 2.84
N GLU A 162 4.55 1.46 4.11
CA GLU A 162 5.56 1.68 5.15
C GLU A 162 6.45 0.45 5.32
N VAL A 163 5.86 -0.71 5.59
CA VAL A 163 6.60 -1.97 5.75
C VAL A 163 7.27 -2.36 4.43
N LEU A 164 6.56 -2.22 3.31
CA LEU A 164 7.14 -2.49 1.99
C LEU A 164 8.37 -1.63 1.70
N SER A 165 8.43 -0.40 2.17
CA SER A 165 9.59 0.47 1.95
C SER A 165 10.82 -0.02 2.69
N THR A 166 10.65 -0.58 3.89
CA THR A 166 11.72 -1.27 4.62
C THR A 166 12.17 -2.52 3.84
N ASP A 167 11.23 -3.35 3.39
CA ASP A 167 11.56 -4.57 2.64
C ASP A 167 12.34 -4.31 1.35
N ILE A 168 11.94 -3.30 0.58
CA ILE A 168 12.63 -2.96 -0.67
C ILE A 168 13.97 -2.27 -0.40
N ASN A 169 14.10 -1.50 0.68
CA ASN A 169 15.40 -1.01 1.13
C ASN A 169 16.35 -2.17 1.45
N ASP A 170 15.86 -3.17 2.18
CA ASP A 170 16.63 -4.35 2.59
C ASP A 170 17.00 -5.21 1.38
N LEU A 171 16.10 -5.37 0.41
CA LEU A 171 16.38 -6.01 -0.87
C LEU A 171 17.52 -5.33 -1.62
N VAL A 172 17.49 -3.99 -1.67
CA VAL A 172 18.55 -3.20 -2.32
C VAL A 172 19.87 -3.32 -1.56
N ALA A 173 19.84 -3.33 -0.23
CA ALA A 173 21.02 -3.56 0.59
C ALA A 173 21.59 -4.97 0.38
N LEU A 174 20.74 -6.00 0.29
CA LEU A 174 21.15 -7.40 0.14
C LEU A 174 21.73 -7.69 -1.25
N LEU A 175 21.02 -7.29 -2.30
CA LEU A 175 21.29 -7.72 -3.66
C LEU A 175 21.96 -6.66 -4.53
N GLY A 176 22.02 -5.42 -4.06
CA GLY A 176 22.48 -4.27 -4.84
C GLY A 176 21.48 -3.81 -5.90
N THR A 177 21.83 -2.72 -6.58
CA THR A 177 21.02 -2.12 -7.64
C THR A 177 21.91 -1.41 -8.66
N GLU A 178 21.48 -1.35 -9.92
CA GLU A 178 22.13 -0.51 -10.93
C GLU A 178 21.59 0.93 -10.94
N LYS A 179 20.46 1.18 -10.28
CA LYS A 179 19.79 2.49 -10.26
C LYS A 179 20.43 3.37 -9.19
N THR A 180 20.57 4.66 -9.48
CA THR A 180 20.80 5.65 -8.44
C THR A 180 19.50 5.88 -7.68
N LEU A 181 19.52 5.63 -6.38
CA LEU A 181 18.39 5.83 -5.48
C LEU A 181 18.79 6.74 -4.33
N TYR A 182 17.80 7.35 -3.71
CA TYR A 182 17.92 8.15 -2.50
C TYR A 182 17.05 7.51 -1.44
N GLN A 183 17.63 7.21 -0.28
CA GLN A 183 16.83 6.83 0.88
C GLN A 183 16.40 8.11 1.57
N ASP A 184 15.11 8.40 1.51
CA ASP A 184 14.48 9.54 2.14
C ASP A 184 13.84 9.11 3.47
N SER A 185 13.54 10.09 4.33
CA SER A 185 12.80 9.84 5.58
C SER A 185 11.90 11.02 5.93
N CYS A 186 10.75 10.78 6.55
CA CYS A 186 9.91 11.80 7.17
C CYS A 186 9.64 11.39 8.63
N PRO A 187 10.09 12.17 9.64
CA PRO A 187 9.92 11.82 11.05
C PRO A 187 8.46 11.89 11.52
N MET A 188 7.57 12.51 10.73
CA MET A 188 6.14 12.60 11.04
C MET A 188 5.32 11.43 10.49
N ALA A 189 5.92 10.55 9.67
CA ALA A 189 5.26 9.33 9.21
C ALA A 189 5.14 8.32 10.37
N ASN A 190 4.39 7.23 10.16
CA ASN A 190 4.15 6.18 11.16
C ASN A 190 3.75 6.73 12.54
N ASN A 191 2.72 7.58 12.58
CA ASN A 191 2.25 8.20 13.84
C ASN A 191 3.36 8.93 14.62
N GLY A 192 4.33 9.52 13.93
CA GLY A 192 5.45 10.25 14.53
C GLY A 192 6.64 9.37 14.94
N LYS A 193 6.62 8.06 14.63
CA LYS A 193 7.79 7.18 14.78
C LYS A 193 8.80 7.35 13.64
N GLY A 194 8.37 7.95 12.53
CA GLY A 194 9.16 8.11 11.31
C GLY A 194 9.07 6.89 10.40
N ALA A 195 9.35 7.11 9.12
CA ALA A 195 9.44 6.07 8.11
C ALA A 195 10.42 6.49 7.00
N ILE A 196 10.97 5.50 6.29
CA ILE A 196 11.88 5.68 5.16
C ILE A 196 11.24 5.24 3.86
N TRP A 197 11.64 5.82 2.73
CA TRP A 197 11.31 5.30 1.40
C TRP A 197 12.49 5.47 0.45
N LEU A 198 12.47 4.74 -0.68
CA LEU A 198 13.44 4.95 -1.75
C LEU A 198 12.84 5.85 -2.84
N SER A 199 13.66 6.77 -3.35
CA SER A 199 13.31 7.68 -4.44
C SER A 199 14.35 7.60 -5.55
N GLU A 200 13.89 7.74 -6.78
CA GLU A 200 14.69 7.84 -8.01
C GLU A 200 15.10 9.27 -8.35
N VAL A 201 14.68 10.26 -7.54
CA VAL A 201 14.98 11.69 -7.68
C VAL A 201 15.33 12.31 -6.33
N GLU A 202 16.16 13.36 -6.35
CA GLU A 202 16.53 14.15 -5.15
C GLU A 202 15.38 15.00 -4.58
N GLU A 203 14.37 15.30 -5.39
CA GLU A 203 13.23 16.09 -4.94
C GLU A 203 12.36 15.26 -3.98
N ILE A 204 12.24 15.72 -2.73
CA ILE A 204 11.40 15.10 -1.72
C ILE A 204 9.92 15.16 -2.14
N LYS A 205 9.31 13.98 -2.30
CA LYS A 205 7.88 13.80 -2.54
C LYS A 205 7.35 12.72 -1.60
N ASN A 206 6.67 13.14 -0.55
CA ASN A 206 6.28 12.28 0.56
C ASN A 206 5.15 11.29 0.20
N PRO A 207 5.41 9.97 0.17
CA PRO A 207 4.43 8.93 -0.15
C PRO A 207 3.59 8.48 1.06
N TYR A 208 3.72 9.10 2.23
CA TYR A 208 2.89 8.84 3.42
C TYR A 208 1.85 9.93 3.67
N MET A 209 2.05 11.13 3.13
CA MET A 209 1.15 12.27 3.34
C MET A 209 0.62 12.86 2.03
N GLY A 210 1.09 12.38 0.89
CA GLY A 210 0.56 12.74 -0.43
C GLY A 210 0.57 14.25 -0.66
N ILE A 211 -0.52 14.78 -1.21
CA ILE A 211 -0.62 16.21 -1.50
C ILE A 211 -0.76 17.07 -0.24
N LYS A 212 -1.05 16.49 0.93
CA LYS A 212 -1.23 17.25 2.18
C LYS A 212 0.09 17.79 2.71
N MET A 213 1.17 17.00 2.64
CA MET A 213 2.51 17.40 3.09
C MET A 213 3.59 16.85 2.14
N PRO A 214 3.59 17.28 0.87
CA PRO A 214 4.43 16.67 -0.17
C PRO A 214 5.93 16.86 0.10
N THR A 215 6.31 17.90 0.84
CA THR A 215 7.70 18.24 1.14
C THR A 215 8.15 17.80 2.54
N CYS A 216 7.37 17.03 3.31
CA CYS A 216 7.89 16.46 4.56
C CYS A 216 8.92 15.39 4.21
N GLY A 217 10.17 15.66 4.55
CA GLY A 217 11.21 14.65 4.60
C GLY A 217 12.59 15.20 4.27
N THR A 218 13.59 14.35 4.43
CA THR A 218 14.99 14.66 4.13
C THR A 218 15.67 13.43 3.53
N ILE A 219 16.61 13.67 2.61
CA ILE A 219 17.48 12.62 2.07
C ILE A 219 18.43 12.19 3.19
N GLN A 220 18.46 10.90 3.49
CA GLN A 220 19.38 10.30 4.45
C GLN A 220 20.70 9.91 3.79
N LYS A 221 20.62 9.26 2.63
CA LYS A 221 21.78 8.82 1.84
C LYS A 221 21.42 8.60 0.38
N GLN A 222 22.44 8.70 -0.47
CA GLN A 222 22.39 8.22 -1.85
C GLN A 222 22.90 6.78 -1.91
N ILE A 223 22.32 5.98 -2.80
CA ILE A 223 22.66 4.58 -3.08
C ILE A 223 23.06 4.51 -4.56
N ASN A 224 24.28 4.07 -4.87
CA ASN A 224 24.82 3.99 -6.24
C ASN A 224 25.96 2.98 -6.42
#